data_AF-A0AA41RR23-F1
#
_entry.id   AF-A0AA41RR23-F1
#
_cell.length_a   1.000
_cell.length_b   1.000
_cell.length_c   1.000
_cell.angle_alpha   90.00
_cell.angle_beta   90.00
_cell.angle_gamma   90.00
#
_symmetry.space_group_name_H-M   'P 1'
#
loop_
_entity.id
_entity.type
_entity.pdbx_description
1 polymer ?
#
loop_
_entity_poly.entity_id
_entity_poly.type
_entity_poly.pdbx_seq_one_letter_code
_entity_poly.pdbx_strand_id
1 'polypeptide(L)' 'CVSRYEGDLVAKCYFAKHKLVWEVLDGGLKSKMEIQWSDILDLKANCPETGPGTLDIV' A
#
# COMPACT_ATOMS: atom_id res chain seq x y z
N CYS A 1 12.15 -7.32 10.45
CA CYS A 1 11.82 -8.69 10.01
C CYS A 1 11.56 -8.62 8.51
N VAL A 2 12.26 -9.40 7.69
CA VAL A 2 11.99 -9.45 6.24
C VAL A 2 11.21 -10.74 6.01
N SER A 3 10.02 -10.62 5.45
CA SER A 3 9.20 -11.75 4.99
C SER A 3 10.05 -12.65 4.10
N ARG A 4 10.18 -13.94 4.46
CA ARG A 4 11.15 -14.86 3.84
C ARG A 4 10.54 -15.75 2.77
N TYR A 5 9.23 -16.00 2.80
CA TYR A 5 8.56 -16.88 1.83
C TYR A 5 7.63 -16.07 0.89
N GLU A 6 7.47 -16.55 -0.35
CA GLU A 6 6.47 -16.00 -1.25
C GLU A 6 5.06 -16.20 -0.66
N GLY A 7 4.31 -15.10 -0.52
CA GLY A 7 2.97 -15.12 0.06
C GLY A 7 2.91 -14.80 1.56
N ASP A 8 4.05 -14.78 2.27
CA ASP A 8 4.11 -14.38 3.69
C ASP A 8 3.70 -12.91 3.85
N LEU A 9 4.15 -12.04 2.95
CA LEU A 9 3.82 -10.61 2.92
C LEU A 9 3.46 -10.17 1.51
N VAL A 10 2.19 -9.83 1.28
CA VAL A 10 1.70 -9.29 0.01
C VAL A 10 1.00 -7.96 0.25
N ALA A 11 1.53 -6.90 -0.36
CA ALA A 11 0.90 -5.58 -0.39
C ALA A 11 0.30 -5.33 -1.78
N LYS A 12 -0.97 -4.92 -1.85
CA LYS A 12 -1.64 -4.47 -3.08
C LYS A 12 -2.22 -3.08 -2.85
N CYS A 13 -1.81 -2.13 -3.68
CA CYS A 13 -2.43 -0.81 -3.76
C CYS A 13 -3.18 -0.72 -5.09
N TYR A 14 -4.49 -0.48 -5.04
CA TYR A 14 -5.31 -0.37 -6.25
C TYR A 14 -6.41 0.66 -6.09
N PHE A 15 -6.83 1.22 -7.23
CA PHE A 15 -7.95 2.15 -7.30
C PHE A 15 -9.22 1.41 -7.73
N ALA A 16 -10.27 1.47 -6.92
CA ALA A 16 -11.57 0.87 -7.24
C ALA A 16 -12.71 1.69 -6.65
N LYS A 17 -13.81 1.84 -7.40
CA LYS A 17 -15.02 2.57 -6.95
C LYS A 17 -14.72 3.95 -6.36
N HIS A 18 -13.79 4.71 -6.97
CA HIS A 18 -13.36 6.02 -6.47
C HIS A 18 -12.73 5.97 -5.07
N LYS A 19 -12.06 4.88 -4.74
CA LYS A 19 -11.28 4.73 -3.52
C LYS A 19 -9.90 4.18 -3.85
N LEU A 20 -8.90 4.67 -3.13
CA LEU A 20 -7.63 3.99 -3.03
C LEU A 20 -7.75 2.92 -1.95
N VAL A 21 -7.48 1.68 -2.34
CA VAL A 21 -7.51 0.54 -1.44
C VAL A 21 -6.10 -0.01 -1.31
N TRP A 22 -5.67 -0.17 -0.07
CA TRP A 22 -4.41 -0.82 0.25
C TRP A 22 -4.71 -2.06 1.08
N GLU A 23 -4.34 -3.22 0.56
CA GLU A 23 -4.44 -4.50 1.26
C GLU A 23 -3.04 -5.02 1.57
N VAL A 24 -2.81 -5.38 2.83
CA VAL A 24 -1.58 -6.01 3.31
C VAL A 24 -1.96 -7.36 3.92
N LEU A 25 -1.40 -8.42 3.37
CA LEU A 25 -1.50 -9.77 3.91
C LEU A 25 -0.19 -10.09 4.61
N ASP A 26 -0.23 -10.45 5.89
CA ASP A 26 0.92 -10.90 6.69
C ASP A 26 0.56 -12.20 7.41
N GLY A 27 1.20 -13.30 7.05
CA GLY A 27 1.03 -14.60 7.73
C GLY A 27 -0.42 -15.11 7.79
N GLY A 28 -1.26 -14.74 6.82
CA GLY A 28 -2.69 -15.09 6.78
C GLY A 28 -3.64 -14.06 7.41
N LEU A 29 -3.12 -13.03 8.08
CA LEU A 29 -3.90 -11.90 8.56
C LEU A 29 -3.97 -10.82 7.47
N LYS A 30 -5.19 -10.33 7.19
CA LYS A 30 -5.44 -9.30 6.17
C LYS A 30 -5.75 -7.98 6.85
N SER A 31 -4.87 -6.99 6.65
CA SER A 31 -5.13 -5.59 6.97
C SER A 31 -5.53 -4.84 5.70
N LYS A 32 -6.53 -3.96 5.81
CA LYS A 32 -7.05 -3.19 4.69
C LYS A 32 -7.26 -1.74 5.10
N MET A 33 -6.73 -0.82 4.30
CA MET A 33 -6.98 0.62 4.40
C MET A 33 -7.75 1.05 3.15
N GLU A 34 -8.84 1.79 3.35
CA GLU A 34 -9.60 2.41 2.27
C GLU A 34 -9.57 3.92 2.45
N ILE A 35 -9.15 4.63 1.41
CA ILE A 35 -9.12 6.08 1.37
C ILE A 35 -10.05 6.50 0.23
N GLN A 36 -11.02 7.37 0.52
CA GLN A 36 -11.87 7.93 -0.52
C GLN A 36 -11.02 8.82 -1.43
N TRP A 37 -11.18 8.66 -2.74
CA TRP A 37 -10.42 9.47 -3.71
C TRP A 37 -10.76 10.96 -3.60
N SER A 38 -11.99 11.29 -3.21
CA SER A 38 -12.40 12.67 -2.95
C SER A 38 -11.60 13.37 -1.84
N ASP A 39 -11.04 12.57 -0.93
CA ASP A 39 -10.39 13.06 0.27
C ASP A 39 -8.87 13.15 0.07
N ILE A 40 -8.37 12.69 -1.09
CA ILE A 40 -6.95 12.77 -1.46
C ILE A 40 -6.72 14.09 -2.19
N LEU A 41 -5.89 14.95 -1.59
CA LEU A 41 -5.48 16.23 -2.15
C LEU A 41 -4.21 16.07 -2.99
N ASP A 42 -3.26 15.26 -2.54
CA ASP A 42 -2.00 15.01 -3.23
C ASP A 42 -1.47 13.59 -3.00
N LEU A 43 -0.71 13.07 -3.97
CA LEU A 43 -0.10 11.75 -3.98
C LEU A 43 1.37 11.88 -4.38
N LYS A 44 2.28 11.65 -3.43
CA LYS A 44 3.72 11.75 -3.65
C LYS A 44 4.39 10.39 -3.48
N ALA A 45 4.86 9.84 -4.59
CA ALA A 45 5.68 8.64 -4.58
C ALA A 45 7.17 9.00 -4.55
N ASN A 46 7.90 8.48 -3.58
CA ASN A 46 9.36 8.56 -3.52
C ASN A 46 9.92 7.16 -3.82
N CYS A 47 10.61 7.01 -4.95
CA CYS A 47 11.21 5.75 -5.38
C CYS A 47 12.73 5.92 -5.53
N PRO A 48 13.51 5.88 -4.43
CA PRO A 48 14.96 5.98 -4.50
C PRO A 48 15.57 4.74 -5.18
N GLU A 49 16.72 4.91 -5.84
CA GLU A 49 17.45 3.78 -6.45
C GLU A 49 17.93 2.76 -5.41
N THR A 50 18.18 3.22 -4.18
CA THR A 50 18.58 2.38 -3.04
C THR A 50 17.72 2.70 -1.83
N GLY A 51 17.10 1.66 -1.24
CA GLY A 51 16.28 1.76 -0.05
C GLY A 51 14.78 1.53 -0.31
N PRO A 52 13.93 1.66 0.73
CA PRO A 52 12.49 1.50 0.59
C PRO A 52 11.86 2.71 -0.12
N GLY A 53 10.93 2.44 -1.04
CA GLY A 53 10.07 3.48 -1.59
C GLY A 53 8.97 3.88 -0.59
N THR A 54 8.52 5.13 -0.66
CA THR A 54 7.40 5.64 0.15
C THR A 54 6.32 6.24 -0.73
N LEU A 55 5.06 6.16 -0.27
CA LEU A 55 3.92 6.82 -0.89
C LEU A 55 3.25 7.67 0.17
N ASP A 56 3.33 8.99 0.02
CA ASP A 56 2.68 9.96 0.89
C ASP A 56 1.34 10.37 0.26
N ILE A 57 0.29 10.38 1.08
CA ILE A 57 -1.07 10.77 0.69
C ILE A 57 -1.50 11.89 1.63
N VAL A 58 -1.81 13.06 1.08
CA VAL A 58 -2.20 14.28 1.83
C VAL A 58 -3.65 14.62 1.54
#